data_AF-A0A1F6NE77-F1
#
_entry.id   AF-A0A1F6NE77-F1
#
_cell.length_a   1.000
_cell.length_b   1.000
_cell.length_c   1.000
_cell.angle_alpha   90.00
_cell.angle_beta   90.00
_cell.angle_gamma   90.00
#
_symmetry.space_group_name_H-M   'P 1'
#
loop_
_entity.id
_entity.type
_entity.pdbx_description
1 polymer ?
#
loop_
_entity_poly.entity_id
_entity_poly.type
_entity_poly.pdbx_seq_one_letter_code
_entity_poly.pdbx_strand_id
1 'polypeptide(L)'
;MIQQGKNKMFSVGLAFFFCVSLALPLVARAAELYFGSSSNEQGLGNQFAVGVFVDSQQEIVNAFEGQIVFSPEYLDLKDILDGDSMVNFWIERPSVDLECADVCKLKFSGVTPGGYFGDKGHIFSVVFEAKKIGSADIQIEGGKVLLHDGRGTEAELTVSPIKLEVVEDSATAEFKYPFDSEPPESFIPFVSQDGEIFENKLFLVFATQDKLSGVDYYEVAEKKWKEADNYDELNWKTAASPYLLKDQNLTSYIYVKAVDKSGNNRIQIISPEKTANLLQRYAIYGIILLMGLLVVLSFYILRRKYGGGNRETD
;
A
#
# COMPACT_ATOMS: atom_id res chain seq x y z
N MET A 1 50.17 24.15 -63.40
CA MET A 1 50.22 22.88 -62.65
C MET A 1 49.52 23.09 -61.32
N ILE A 2 48.54 22.23 -61.00
CA ILE A 2 48.15 21.80 -59.64
C ILE A 2 47.42 22.83 -58.74
N GLN A 3 46.11 23.04 -58.92
CA GLN A 3 45.27 23.52 -57.79
C GLN A 3 43.74 23.29 -57.89
N GLN A 4 43.25 22.27 -58.62
CA GLN A 4 41.81 21.96 -58.66
C GLN A 4 41.41 20.57 -58.12
N GLY A 5 42.35 19.76 -57.64
CA GLY A 5 42.08 18.39 -57.17
C GLY A 5 41.71 18.23 -55.69
N LYS A 6 42.01 19.21 -54.81
CA LYS A 6 41.91 19.00 -53.35
C LYS A 6 40.50 19.16 -52.76
N ASN A 7 39.61 19.92 -53.40
CA ASN A 7 38.32 20.26 -52.78
C ASN A 7 37.25 19.17 -52.93
N LYS A 8 37.31 18.34 -53.99
CA LYS A 8 36.34 17.23 -54.19
C LYS A 8 36.55 16.06 -53.21
N MET A 9 37.79 15.76 -52.83
CA MET A 9 38.08 14.72 -51.82
C MET A 9 37.63 15.13 -50.41
N PHE A 10 37.70 16.43 -50.08
CA PHE A 10 37.27 16.93 -48.78
C PHE A 10 35.74 16.87 -48.62
N SER A 11 34.98 17.18 -49.68
CA SER A 11 33.51 17.10 -49.68
C SER A 11 32.95 15.67 -49.61
N VAL A 12 33.64 14.68 -50.17
CA VAL A 12 33.22 13.26 -50.10
C VAL A 12 33.52 12.68 -48.71
N GLY A 13 34.65 13.04 -48.10
CA GLY A 13 34.97 12.65 -46.72
C GLY A 13 34.00 13.25 -45.69
N LEU A 14 33.58 14.50 -45.89
CA LEU A 14 32.63 15.19 -45.00
C LEU A 14 31.21 14.59 -45.10
N ALA A 15 30.75 14.24 -46.30
CA ALA A 15 29.47 13.58 -46.50
C ALA A 15 29.45 12.15 -45.92
N PHE A 16 30.56 11.40 -46.04
CA PHE A 16 30.69 10.07 -45.45
C PHE A 16 30.71 10.14 -43.91
N PHE A 17 31.40 11.12 -43.32
CA PHE A 17 31.41 11.33 -41.86
C PHE A 17 30.02 11.73 -41.33
N PHE A 18 29.27 12.55 -42.09
CA PHE A 18 27.91 12.96 -41.72
C PHE A 18 26.89 11.80 -41.82
N CYS A 19 27.00 10.94 -42.84
CA CYS A 19 26.18 9.73 -42.96
C CYS A 19 26.49 8.67 -41.89
N VAL A 20 27.75 8.53 -41.46
CA VAL A 20 28.12 7.59 -40.40
C VAL A 20 27.66 8.08 -39.01
N SER A 21 27.59 9.39 -38.77
CA SER A 21 27.03 9.95 -37.53
C SER A 21 25.49 9.82 -37.42
N LEU A 22 24.78 9.70 -38.55
CA LEU A 22 23.33 9.48 -38.60
C LEU A 22 22.92 8.00 -38.45
N ALA A 23 23.89 7.08 -38.46
CA ALA A 23 23.67 5.64 -38.35
C ALA A 23 24.04 5.07 -36.97
N LEU A 24 24.33 5.93 -35.98
CA LEU A 24 24.48 5.46 -34.59
C LEU A 24 23.10 4.95 -34.13
N PRO A 25 22.97 3.67 -33.74
CA PRO A 25 21.72 3.16 -33.22
C PRO A 25 21.39 3.97 -31.96
N LEU A 26 20.28 4.70 -32.01
CA LEU A 26 19.65 5.20 -30.80
C LEU A 26 19.23 3.97 -30.01
N VAL A 27 19.94 3.68 -28.94
CA VAL A 27 19.49 2.68 -27.96
C VAL A 27 18.24 3.28 -27.33
N ALA A 28 17.07 2.90 -27.83
CA ALA A 28 15.81 3.24 -27.20
C ALA A 28 15.82 2.59 -25.81
N ARG A 29 15.80 3.41 -24.77
CA ARG A 29 15.74 2.96 -23.38
C ARG A 29 14.29 2.87 -23.00
N ALA A 30 13.81 1.65 -22.88
CA ALA A 30 12.50 1.35 -22.35
C ALA A 30 12.71 0.64 -21.02
N ALA A 31 12.03 1.07 -19.96
CA ALA A 31 11.93 0.24 -18.77
C ALA A 31 11.39 -1.14 -19.17
N GLU A 32 11.76 -2.18 -18.43
CA GLU A 32 11.33 -3.54 -18.72
C GLU A 32 10.58 -4.10 -17.52
N LEU A 33 9.33 -4.50 -17.71
CA LEU A 33 8.66 -5.40 -16.78
C LEU A 33 8.89 -6.83 -17.22
N TYR A 34 9.41 -7.66 -16.33
CA TYR A 34 9.79 -9.03 -16.67
C TYR A 34 9.53 -9.98 -15.51
N PHE A 35 9.56 -11.27 -15.82
CA PHE A 35 9.38 -12.33 -14.83
C PHE A 35 10.68 -13.08 -14.56
N GLY A 36 10.83 -13.57 -13.33
CA GLY A 36 11.93 -14.45 -12.93
C GLY A 36 11.42 -15.70 -12.24
N SER A 37 11.98 -16.85 -12.58
CA SER A 37 11.74 -18.12 -11.89
C SER A 37 13.09 -18.80 -11.63
N SER A 38 13.16 -19.66 -10.60
CA SER A 38 14.37 -20.45 -10.32
C SER A 38 14.68 -21.47 -11.42
N SER A 39 13.65 -21.88 -12.17
CA SER A 39 13.72 -22.82 -13.30
C SER A 39 12.61 -22.51 -14.31
N ASN A 40 12.87 -22.78 -15.59
CA ASN A 40 11.83 -22.75 -16.63
C ASN A 40 11.11 -24.10 -16.77
N GLU A 41 11.65 -25.18 -16.20
CA GLU A 41 10.99 -26.49 -16.15
C GLU A 41 10.41 -26.72 -14.76
N GLN A 42 9.13 -27.13 -14.67
CA GLN A 42 8.39 -27.32 -13.43
C GLN A 42 7.78 -28.72 -13.39
N GLY A 43 7.97 -29.44 -12.27
CA GLY A 43 7.39 -30.77 -12.10
C GLY A 43 5.88 -30.71 -11.87
N LEU A 44 5.13 -31.64 -12.46
CA LEU A 44 3.69 -31.76 -12.23
C LEU A 44 3.38 -31.90 -10.74
N GLY A 45 2.46 -31.08 -10.22
CA GLY A 45 2.09 -31.03 -8.81
C GLY A 45 3.05 -30.23 -7.92
N ASN A 46 4.21 -29.79 -8.41
CA ASN A 46 5.11 -28.95 -7.63
C ASN A 46 4.58 -27.52 -7.55
N GLN A 47 4.80 -26.90 -6.38
CA GLN A 47 4.70 -25.46 -6.22
C GLN A 47 6.02 -24.79 -6.61
N PHE A 48 5.93 -23.57 -7.14
CA PHE A 48 7.06 -22.73 -7.49
C PHE A 48 6.68 -21.26 -7.50
N ALA A 49 7.64 -20.37 -7.31
CA ALA A 49 7.43 -18.92 -7.35
C ALA A 49 7.90 -18.32 -8.68
N VAL A 50 7.08 -17.43 -9.23
CA VAL A 50 7.41 -16.56 -10.34
C VAL A 50 7.42 -15.13 -9.81
N GLY A 51 8.61 -14.54 -9.72
CA GLY A 51 8.80 -13.15 -9.36
C GLY A 51 8.47 -12.22 -10.52
N VAL A 52 7.93 -11.05 -10.20
CA VAL A 52 7.62 -9.95 -11.11
C VAL A 52 8.59 -8.83 -10.78
N PHE A 53 9.31 -8.34 -11.80
CA PHE A 53 10.40 -7.40 -11.62
C PHE A 53 10.31 -6.24 -12.59
N VAL A 54 10.98 -5.14 -12.24
CA VAL A 54 11.28 -4.05 -13.17
C VAL A 54 12.79 -3.84 -13.32
N ASP A 55 13.23 -3.70 -14.57
CA ASP A 55 14.49 -3.07 -14.93
C ASP A 55 14.18 -1.64 -15.38
N SER A 56 14.76 -0.68 -14.67
CA SER A 56 14.55 0.75 -14.93
C SER A 56 15.30 1.27 -16.17
N GLN A 57 16.25 0.50 -16.72
CA GLN A 57 17.01 0.83 -17.93
C GLN A 57 17.65 2.24 -17.93
N GLN A 58 18.27 2.58 -16.79
CA GLN A 58 18.92 3.87 -16.50
C GLN A 58 17.97 5.08 -16.34
N GLU A 59 16.67 4.85 -16.23
CA GLU A 59 15.72 5.85 -15.77
C GLU A 59 15.42 5.67 -14.28
N ILE A 60 14.89 6.70 -13.62
CA ILE A 60 14.35 6.55 -12.26
C ILE A 60 12.83 6.43 -12.39
N VAL A 61 12.27 5.33 -11.92
CA VAL A 61 10.84 5.00 -12.06
C VAL A 61 10.17 4.92 -10.69
N ASN A 62 8.90 5.32 -10.57
CA ASN A 62 8.26 5.42 -9.26
C ASN A 62 6.83 4.87 -9.17
N ALA A 63 6.24 4.43 -10.28
CA ALA A 63 4.92 3.82 -10.29
C ALA A 63 4.87 2.68 -11.30
N PHE A 64 4.14 1.63 -10.95
CA PHE A 64 4.04 0.39 -11.72
C PHE A 64 2.60 -0.08 -11.71
N GLU A 65 2.10 -0.46 -12.87
CA GLU A 65 0.76 -1.02 -13.05
C GLU A 65 0.83 -2.13 -14.10
N GLY A 66 -0.01 -3.14 -13.94
CA GLY A 66 -0.17 -4.16 -14.96
C GLY A 66 -1.20 -5.22 -14.59
N GLN A 67 -1.52 -6.03 -15.58
CA GLN A 67 -2.38 -7.20 -15.42
C GLN A 67 -1.63 -8.45 -15.87
N ILE A 68 -1.28 -9.33 -14.94
CA ILE A 68 -0.67 -10.62 -15.24
C ILE A 68 -1.76 -11.57 -15.73
N VAL A 69 -1.47 -12.23 -16.85
CA VAL A 69 -2.37 -13.15 -17.52
C VAL A 69 -1.72 -14.52 -17.61
N PHE A 70 -2.44 -15.54 -17.15
CA PHE A 70 -2.01 -16.94 -17.15
C PHE A 70 -3.20 -17.89 -17.32
N SER A 71 -2.93 -19.13 -17.72
CA SER A 71 -3.97 -20.16 -17.92
C SER A 71 -4.17 -21.04 -16.67
N PRO A 72 -5.39 -21.12 -16.11
CA PRO A 72 -5.71 -22.02 -14.98
C PRO A 72 -5.75 -23.50 -15.35
N GLU A 73 -5.67 -23.81 -16.65
CA GLU A 73 -5.53 -25.19 -17.15
C GLU A 73 -4.17 -25.78 -16.75
N TYR A 74 -3.11 -24.96 -16.81
CA TYR A 74 -1.74 -25.39 -16.56
C TYR A 74 -1.25 -25.01 -15.17
N LEU A 75 -1.70 -23.88 -14.62
CA LEU A 75 -1.19 -23.31 -13.37
C LEU A 75 -2.33 -23.04 -12.38
N ASP A 76 -2.20 -23.52 -11.15
CA ASP A 76 -3.06 -23.09 -10.04
C ASP A 76 -2.39 -21.95 -9.29
N LEU A 77 -3.08 -20.84 -9.08
CA LEU A 77 -2.58 -19.82 -8.17
C LEU A 77 -2.74 -20.31 -6.72
N LYS A 78 -1.64 -20.33 -5.95
CA LYS A 78 -1.66 -20.69 -4.53
C LYS A 78 -1.51 -19.50 -3.61
N ASP A 79 -0.62 -18.58 -3.94
CA ASP A 79 -0.36 -17.41 -3.11
C ASP A 79 0.27 -16.27 -3.93
N ILE A 80 0.25 -15.06 -3.36
CA ILE A 80 0.96 -13.89 -3.87
C ILE A 80 1.77 -13.29 -2.72
N LEU A 81 3.08 -13.29 -2.85
CA LEU A 81 4.03 -12.82 -1.83
C LEU A 81 4.56 -11.45 -2.23
N ASP A 82 4.27 -10.41 -1.46
CA ASP A 82 4.77 -9.05 -1.67
C ASP A 82 5.83 -8.62 -0.64
N GLY A 83 6.41 -9.59 0.06
CA GLY A 83 7.59 -9.37 0.90
C GLY A 83 8.80 -8.90 0.09
N ASP A 84 9.62 -8.05 0.70
CA ASP A 84 10.78 -7.41 0.06
C ASP A 84 10.44 -6.69 -1.27
N SER A 85 9.20 -6.22 -1.40
CA SER A 85 8.78 -5.40 -2.54
C SER A 85 9.43 -4.02 -2.48
N MET A 86 9.85 -3.49 -3.63
CA MET A 86 10.20 -2.08 -3.74
C MET A 86 8.95 -1.17 -3.67
N VAL A 87 7.76 -1.71 -3.93
CA VAL A 87 6.50 -0.96 -3.91
C VAL A 87 6.12 -0.70 -2.47
N ASN A 88 6.14 0.57 -2.07
CA ASN A 88 5.85 0.93 -0.67
C ASN A 88 4.36 1.14 -0.43
N PHE A 89 3.62 1.58 -1.46
CA PHE A 89 2.19 1.87 -1.36
C PHE A 89 1.44 1.27 -2.54
N TRP A 90 0.54 0.34 -2.24
CA TRP A 90 -0.36 -0.26 -3.22
C TRP A 90 -1.60 0.60 -3.41
N ILE A 91 -1.90 0.96 -4.65
CA ILE A 91 -3.20 1.51 -5.07
C ILE A 91 -4.17 0.35 -5.29
N GLU A 92 -3.70 -0.66 -6.03
CA GLU A 92 -4.37 -1.94 -6.22
C GLU A 92 -3.38 -3.03 -5.83
N ARG A 93 -3.63 -3.69 -4.71
CA ARG A 93 -2.76 -4.76 -4.22
C ARG A 93 -2.88 -5.99 -5.14
N PRO A 94 -1.75 -6.68 -5.44
CA PRO A 94 -1.76 -7.89 -6.27
C PRO A 94 -2.86 -8.87 -5.85
N SER A 95 -3.85 -9.05 -6.73
CA SER A 95 -4.99 -9.93 -6.47
C SER A 95 -5.62 -10.39 -7.79
N VAL A 96 -6.29 -11.54 -7.75
CA VAL A 96 -6.95 -12.13 -8.92
C VAL A 96 -8.42 -11.74 -8.96
N ASP A 97 -8.89 -11.37 -10.16
CA ASP A 97 -10.31 -11.17 -10.43
C ASP A 97 -11.10 -12.48 -10.19
N LEU A 98 -12.33 -12.38 -9.70
CA LEU A 98 -13.19 -13.54 -9.36
C LEU A 98 -13.51 -14.47 -10.55
N GLU A 99 -13.20 -14.07 -11.79
CA GLU A 99 -13.53 -14.78 -13.03
C GLU A 99 -12.30 -15.51 -13.65
N CYS A 100 -11.66 -16.36 -12.86
CA CYS A 100 -10.56 -17.22 -13.31
C CYS A 100 -11.12 -18.50 -13.96
N ALA A 101 -11.68 -18.36 -15.18
CA ALA A 101 -12.29 -19.45 -15.94
C ALA A 101 -11.34 -20.05 -16.99
N ASP A 102 -11.24 -19.43 -18.17
CA ASP A 102 -10.33 -19.86 -19.24
C ASP A 102 -8.96 -19.16 -19.15
N VAL A 103 -8.95 -17.95 -18.59
CA VAL A 103 -7.78 -17.09 -18.43
C VAL A 103 -7.93 -16.36 -17.10
N CYS A 104 -6.89 -16.35 -16.29
CA CYS A 104 -6.88 -15.66 -15.01
C CYS A 104 -6.12 -14.34 -15.15
N LYS A 105 -6.67 -13.30 -14.50
CA LYS A 105 -6.16 -11.94 -14.53
C LYS A 105 -5.83 -11.52 -13.11
N LEU A 106 -4.55 -11.28 -12.85
CA LEU A 106 -4.04 -10.73 -11.59
C LEU A 106 -3.66 -9.28 -11.83
N LYS A 107 -4.34 -8.34 -11.17
CA LYS A 107 -4.08 -6.91 -11.30
C LYS A 107 -3.20 -6.40 -10.17
N PHE A 108 -2.36 -5.42 -10.49
CA PHE A 108 -1.58 -4.70 -9.51
C PHE A 108 -1.34 -3.26 -9.97
N SER A 109 -1.29 -2.34 -9.01
CA SER A 109 -0.88 -0.96 -9.21
C SER A 109 -0.30 -0.40 -7.91
N GLY A 110 0.87 0.23 -7.98
CA GLY A 110 1.53 0.75 -6.79
C GLY A 110 2.64 1.75 -7.09
N VAL A 111 3.08 2.42 -6.03
CA VAL A 111 4.07 3.49 -6.10
C VAL A 111 5.23 3.26 -5.12
N THR A 112 6.42 3.73 -5.51
CA THR A 112 7.63 3.75 -4.68
C THR A 112 8.14 5.19 -4.58
N PRO A 113 7.77 5.93 -3.51
CA PRO A 113 8.26 7.29 -3.31
C PRO A 113 9.78 7.36 -3.22
N GLY A 114 10.38 8.38 -3.82
CA GLY A 114 11.84 8.50 -3.97
C GLY A 114 12.39 7.82 -5.23
N GLY A 115 11.59 6.95 -5.87
CA GLY A 115 11.92 6.29 -7.12
C GLY A 115 12.88 5.11 -6.96
N TYR A 116 12.88 4.25 -7.96
CA TYR A 116 13.73 3.08 -8.09
C TYR A 116 14.69 3.26 -9.27
N PHE A 117 15.94 2.86 -9.06
CA PHE A 117 16.99 2.83 -10.08
C PHE A 117 17.80 1.53 -9.93
N GLY A 118 17.68 0.65 -10.92
CA GLY A 118 18.31 -0.67 -10.93
C GLY A 118 17.72 -1.59 -11.99
N ASP A 119 18.25 -2.80 -12.09
CA ASP A 119 17.92 -3.79 -13.11
C ASP A 119 17.08 -4.97 -12.58
N LYS A 120 16.87 -5.04 -11.27
CA LYS A 120 16.22 -6.17 -10.58
C LYS A 120 15.33 -5.72 -9.44
N GLY A 121 14.46 -4.76 -9.73
CA GLY A 121 13.53 -4.31 -8.72
C GLY A 121 12.47 -5.39 -8.52
N HIS A 122 12.39 -6.00 -7.34
CA HIS A 122 11.32 -6.93 -7.01
C HIS A 122 10.00 -6.18 -6.73
N ILE A 123 8.94 -6.50 -7.48
CA ILE A 123 7.60 -5.94 -7.28
C ILE A 123 6.79 -6.88 -6.37
N PHE A 124 6.67 -8.16 -6.73
CA PHE A 124 6.09 -9.22 -5.91
C PHE A 124 6.37 -10.57 -6.56
N SER A 125 6.04 -11.66 -5.88
CA SER A 125 6.12 -13.02 -6.39
C SER A 125 4.77 -13.70 -6.38
N VAL A 126 4.50 -14.52 -7.40
CA VAL A 126 3.27 -15.31 -7.52
C VAL A 126 3.64 -16.78 -7.36
N VAL A 127 3.00 -17.46 -6.42
CA VAL A 127 3.22 -18.88 -6.16
C VAL A 127 2.19 -19.69 -6.93
N PHE A 128 2.66 -20.51 -7.86
CA PHE A 128 1.84 -21.40 -8.66
C PHE A 128 2.05 -22.85 -8.27
N GLU A 129 1.07 -23.71 -8.56
CA GLU A 129 1.21 -25.17 -8.63
C GLU A 129 1.00 -25.65 -10.06
N ALA A 130 1.88 -26.50 -10.57
CA ALA A 130 1.77 -27.05 -11.91
C ALA A 130 0.66 -28.13 -11.97
N LYS A 131 -0.36 -27.93 -12.82
CA LYS A 131 -1.54 -28.82 -12.91
C LYS A 131 -1.54 -29.77 -14.10
N LYS A 132 -0.87 -29.39 -15.20
CA LYS A 132 -0.92 -30.13 -16.45
C LYS A 132 0.39 -30.01 -17.21
N ILE A 133 0.85 -31.14 -17.74
CA ILE A 133 2.05 -31.24 -18.60
C ILE A 133 1.87 -30.40 -19.86
N GLY A 134 2.93 -29.70 -20.24
CA GLY A 134 3.00 -28.85 -21.43
C GLY A 134 3.48 -27.44 -21.11
N SER A 135 3.33 -26.57 -22.10
CA SER A 135 3.79 -25.19 -22.03
C SER A 135 2.79 -24.29 -21.31
N ALA A 136 3.25 -23.55 -20.30
CA ALA A 136 2.50 -22.53 -19.57
C ALA A 136 3.12 -21.15 -19.82
N ASP A 137 2.38 -20.27 -20.49
CA ASP A 137 2.80 -18.89 -20.76
C ASP A 137 2.22 -17.94 -19.70
N ILE A 138 3.06 -17.02 -19.21
CA ILE A 138 2.68 -15.94 -18.30
C ILE A 138 3.13 -14.62 -18.92
N GLN A 139 2.21 -13.66 -19.03
CA GLN A 139 2.46 -12.36 -19.66
C GLN A 139 1.86 -11.21 -18.85
N ILE A 140 2.31 -9.98 -19.12
CA ILE A 140 1.71 -8.76 -18.58
C ILE A 140 0.98 -8.05 -19.73
N GLU A 141 -0.30 -7.75 -19.50
CA GLU A 141 -1.11 -6.91 -20.37
C GLU A 141 -1.30 -5.53 -19.75
N GLY A 142 -1.34 -4.49 -20.58
CA GLY A 142 -1.61 -3.13 -20.12
C GLY A 142 -0.57 -2.57 -19.15
N GLY A 143 0.66 -3.08 -19.19
CA GLY A 143 1.73 -2.62 -18.31
C GLY A 143 1.99 -1.12 -18.45
N LYS A 144 2.25 -0.46 -17.32
CA LYS A 144 2.67 0.94 -17.27
C LYS A 144 3.75 1.11 -16.22
N VAL A 145 4.73 1.94 -16.55
CA VAL A 145 5.77 2.38 -15.62
C VAL A 145 5.89 3.90 -15.74
N LEU A 146 5.88 4.63 -14.63
CA LEU A 146 6.01 6.09 -14.64
C LEU A 146 7.40 6.52 -14.18
N LEU A 147 7.89 7.60 -14.78
CA LEU A 147 9.13 8.25 -14.40
C LEU A 147 8.96 9.00 -13.07
N HIS A 148 10.03 9.03 -12.28
CA HIS A 148 10.12 9.82 -11.06
C HIS A 148 10.39 11.31 -11.36
N ASP A 149 9.47 11.96 -12.07
CA ASP A 149 9.60 13.36 -12.50
C ASP A 149 8.57 14.31 -11.86
N GLY A 150 7.66 13.76 -11.05
CA GLY A 150 6.59 14.49 -10.38
C GLY A 150 5.46 14.96 -11.31
N ARG A 151 5.45 14.54 -12.57
CA ARG A 151 4.46 14.93 -13.59
C ARG A 151 3.58 13.77 -14.06
N GLY A 152 3.92 12.55 -13.65
CA GLY A 152 3.21 11.34 -14.07
C GLY A 152 3.52 10.96 -15.52
N THR A 153 4.73 11.26 -16.00
CA THR A 153 5.17 10.90 -17.35
C THR A 153 5.36 9.38 -17.44
N GLU A 154 4.70 8.73 -18.41
CA GLU A 154 4.93 7.32 -18.73
C GLU A 154 6.33 7.12 -19.31
N ALA A 155 7.06 6.14 -18.80
CA ALA A 155 8.29 5.65 -19.41
C ALA A 155 7.94 4.79 -20.62
N GLU A 156 8.82 4.78 -21.63
CA GLU A 156 8.78 3.74 -22.65
C GLU A 156 8.91 2.38 -21.95
N LEU A 157 8.10 1.40 -22.36
CA LEU A 157 7.99 0.13 -21.66
C LEU A 157 8.11 -1.05 -22.62
N THR A 158 8.96 -2.00 -22.26
CA THR A 158 8.97 -3.36 -22.81
C THR A 158 8.44 -4.32 -21.76
N VAL A 159 7.67 -5.31 -22.19
CA VAL A 159 7.22 -6.41 -21.33
C VAL A 159 7.83 -7.70 -21.84
N SER A 160 8.54 -8.41 -20.97
CA SER A 160 9.12 -9.71 -21.26
C SER A 160 8.30 -10.83 -20.62
N PRO A 161 7.52 -11.60 -21.41
CA PRO A 161 6.76 -12.73 -20.89
C PRO A 161 7.71 -13.87 -20.47
N ILE A 162 7.22 -14.77 -19.62
CA ILE A 162 7.91 -16.01 -19.29
C ILE A 162 7.13 -17.20 -19.80
N LYS A 163 7.88 -18.16 -20.35
CA LYS A 163 7.37 -19.44 -20.79
C LYS A 163 7.96 -20.53 -19.90
N LEU A 164 7.08 -21.29 -19.28
CA LEU A 164 7.42 -22.42 -18.41
C LEU A 164 7.01 -23.72 -19.08
N GLU A 165 7.78 -24.78 -18.86
CA GLU A 165 7.47 -26.12 -19.34
C GLU A 165 7.15 -27.01 -18.14
N VAL A 166 5.93 -27.55 -18.10
CA VAL A 166 5.50 -28.51 -17.09
C VAL A 166 5.81 -29.92 -17.56
N VAL A 167 6.57 -30.67 -16.77
CA VAL A 167 7.04 -32.04 -17.08
C VAL A 167 6.60 -33.02 -15.98
N GLU A 168 6.58 -34.32 -16.27
CA GLU A 168 6.21 -35.35 -15.27
C GLU A 168 7.17 -35.38 -14.08
N ASP A 169 8.46 -35.55 -14.37
CA ASP A 169 9.53 -35.57 -13.38
C ASP A 169 10.47 -34.39 -13.64
N SER A 170 10.50 -33.45 -12.70
CA SER A 170 11.47 -32.35 -12.69
C SER A 170 12.43 -32.50 -11.53
N ALA A 171 13.72 -32.21 -11.76
CA ALA A 171 14.72 -32.13 -10.71
C ALA A 171 14.64 -30.82 -9.90
N THR A 172 13.62 -29.98 -10.11
CA THR A 172 13.39 -28.77 -9.32
C THR A 172 13.18 -29.10 -7.85
N ALA A 173 13.88 -28.38 -6.98
CA ALA A 173 13.65 -28.45 -5.54
C ALA A 173 12.21 -28.03 -5.21
N GLU A 174 11.62 -28.66 -4.19
CA GLU A 174 10.32 -28.26 -3.66
C GLU A 174 10.35 -26.79 -3.21
N PHE A 175 9.31 -26.05 -3.60
CA PHE A 175 9.12 -24.69 -3.11
C PHE A 175 8.90 -24.67 -1.59
N LYS A 176 9.57 -23.74 -0.93
CA LYS A 176 9.42 -23.49 0.49
C LYS A 176 9.00 -22.05 0.67
N TYR A 177 7.89 -21.86 1.36
CA TYR A 177 7.48 -20.53 1.79
C TYR A 177 8.57 -19.93 2.69
N PRO A 178 8.83 -18.61 2.57
CA PRO A 178 9.74 -17.93 3.48
C PRO A 178 9.21 -18.09 4.91
N PHE A 179 10.09 -18.50 5.83
CA PHE A 179 9.77 -18.52 7.25
C PHE A 179 9.82 -17.08 7.78
N ASP A 180 8.75 -16.67 8.45
CA ASP A 180 8.63 -15.32 8.98
C ASP A 180 8.10 -15.33 10.43
N SER A 181 8.91 -14.76 11.31
CA SER A 181 8.61 -14.56 12.73
C SER A 181 8.72 -13.10 13.14
N GLU A 182 8.91 -12.20 12.17
CA GLU A 182 9.10 -10.78 12.42
C GLU A 182 7.77 -10.06 12.21
N PRO A 183 7.36 -9.15 13.12
CA PRO A 183 6.20 -8.31 12.86
C PRO A 183 6.51 -7.32 11.73
N PRO A 184 5.47 -6.81 11.04
CA PRO A 184 5.63 -5.77 10.02
C PRO A 184 6.51 -4.61 10.50
N GLU A 185 7.12 -3.86 9.60
CA GLU A 185 7.99 -2.74 9.95
C GLU A 185 7.24 -1.67 10.78
N SER A 186 8.01 -0.87 11.53
CA SER A 186 7.42 0.23 12.28
C SER A 186 6.96 1.34 11.33
N PHE A 187 5.75 1.83 11.55
CA PHE A 187 5.11 2.88 10.76
C PHE A 187 4.48 3.94 11.66
N ILE A 188 4.16 5.09 11.09
CA ILE A 188 3.51 6.20 11.79
C ILE A 188 2.17 6.49 11.12
N PRO A 189 1.04 6.02 11.68
CA PRO A 189 -0.26 6.42 11.18
C PRO A 189 -0.52 7.90 11.51
N PHE A 190 -1.24 8.61 10.65
CA PHE A 190 -1.56 10.01 10.87
C PHE A 190 -2.99 10.34 10.44
N VAL A 191 -3.58 11.31 11.12
CA VAL A 191 -4.93 11.80 10.85
C VAL A 191 -4.86 13.00 9.91
N SER A 192 -5.73 13.03 8.91
CA SER A 192 -5.85 14.12 7.96
C SER A 192 -7.31 14.48 7.69
N GLN A 193 -7.52 15.61 7.04
CA GLN A 193 -8.80 16.12 6.58
C GLN A 193 -8.57 16.83 5.25
N ASP A 194 -9.32 16.46 4.23
CA ASP A 194 -9.16 16.99 2.88
C ASP A 194 -10.53 17.15 2.21
N GLY A 195 -10.72 18.23 1.46
CA GLY A 195 -12.00 18.56 0.82
C GLY A 195 -12.46 17.54 -0.23
N GLU A 196 -11.52 16.81 -0.83
CA GLU A 196 -11.77 15.84 -1.89
C GLU A 196 -11.97 14.41 -1.34
N ILE A 197 -11.60 14.17 -0.07
CA ILE A 197 -11.64 12.85 0.56
C ILE A 197 -12.72 12.83 1.65
N PHE A 198 -13.63 11.85 1.57
CA PHE A 198 -14.71 11.64 2.54
C PHE A 198 -15.53 12.89 2.89
N GLU A 199 -15.78 13.78 1.91
CA GLU A 199 -16.55 15.02 2.10
C GLU A 199 -15.97 15.91 3.22
N ASN A 200 -14.65 16.07 3.26
CA ASN A 200 -13.96 16.89 4.27
C ASN A 200 -14.13 16.37 5.71
N LYS A 201 -14.31 15.05 5.90
CA LYS A 201 -14.30 14.40 7.22
C LYS A 201 -12.89 13.95 7.58
N LEU A 202 -12.61 13.81 8.87
CA LEU A 202 -11.34 13.29 9.37
C LEU A 202 -11.18 11.82 8.99
N PHE A 203 -10.01 11.49 8.46
CA PHE A 203 -9.64 10.13 8.09
C PHE A 203 -8.21 9.81 8.53
N LEU A 204 -7.92 8.53 8.59
CA LEU A 204 -6.66 7.97 9.04
C LEU A 204 -5.90 7.38 7.85
N VAL A 205 -4.64 7.79 7.71
CA VAL A 205 -3.71 7.25 6.71
C VAL A 205 -2.67 6.40 7.41
N PHE A 206 -2.40 5.22 6.85
CA PHE A 206 -1.42 4.29 7.36
C PHE A 206 -0.96 3.36 6.24
N ALA A 207 0.32 2.99 6.30
CA ALA A 207 0.88 1.90 5.53
C ALA A 207 2.14 1.42 6.26
N THR A 208 2.44 0.15 6.10
CA THR A 208 3.71 -0.44 6.48
C THR A 208 4.12 -1.47 5.45
N GLN A 209 5.35 -1.94 5.56
CA GLN A 209 5.90 -3.02 4.77
C GLN A 209 6.26 -4.17 5.69
N ASP A 210 6.27 -5.37 5.15
CA ASP A 210 6.92 -6.51 5.76
C ASP A 210 7.90 -7.10 4.75
N LYS A 211 9.11 -7.41 5.18
CA LYS A 211 10.21 -7.82 4.29
C LYS A 211 10.22 -9.31 3.98
N LEU A 212 9.38 -10.10 4.64
CA LEU A 212 9.40 -11.55 4.53
C LEU A 212 8.09 -12.07 3.91
N SER A 213 7.05 -12.25 4.71
CA SER A 213 5.78 -12.81 4.21
C SER A 213 4.88 -11.74 3.59
N GLY A 214 5.16 -10.46 3.82
CA GLY A 214 4.34 -9.35 3.35
C GLY A 214 3.17 -9.09 4.30
N VAL A 215 2.58 -7.89 4.20
CA VAL A 215 1.40 -7.55 5.01
C VAL A 215 0.22 -8.41 4.56
N ASP A 216 -0.71 -8.79 5.41
CA ASP A 216 -1.96 -9.45 5.00
C ASP A 216 -3.10 -8.44 5.01
N TYR A 217 -3.41 -7.89 6.19
CA TYR A 217 -4.47 -6.90 6.36
C TYR A 217 -4.18 -5.92 7.50
N TYR A 218 -5.00 -4.88 7.56
CA TYR A 218 -5.02 -3.93 8.66
C TYR A 218 -6.33 -3.99 9.42
N GLU A 219 -6.26 -3.69 10.72
CA GLU A 219 -7.42 -3.45 11.56
C GLU A 219 -7.30 -2.10 12.26
N VAL A 220 -8.44 -1.42 12.45
CA VAL A 220 -8.54 -0.17 13.20
C VAL A 220 -9.54 -0.32 14.34
N ALA A 221 -9.19 0.24 15.50
CA ALA A 221 -10.09 0.39 16.64
C ALA A 221 -10.04 1.84 17.18
N GLU A 222 -11.17 2.33 17.68
CA GLU A 222 -11.29 3.66 18.30
C GLU A 222 -11.85 3.50 19.73
N LYS A 223 -11.10 3.95 20.73
CA LYS A 223 -11.51 3.88 22.15
C LYS A 223 -11.46 5.25 22.81
N LYS A 224 -12.62 5.72 23.29
CA LYS A 224 -12.73 7.02 23.95
C LYS A 224 -12.11 7.03 25.35
N TRP A 225 -11.67 8.23 25.76
CA TRP A 225 -11.35 8.64 27.14
C TRP A 225 -10.12 7.99 27.80
N LYS A 226 -9.88 6.69 27.61
CA LYS A 226 -8.77 5.96 28.23
C LYS A 226 -8.10 5.03 27.21
N GLU A 227 -6.78 4.97 27.26
CA GLU A 227 -6.01 3.96 26.57
C GLU A 227 -6.44 2.54 27.01
N ALA A 228 -6.25 1.56 26.13
CA ALA A 228 -6.56 0.17 26.41
C ALA A 228 -5.45 -0.48 27.23
N ASP A 229 -5.82 -1.10 28.35
CA ASP A 229 -4.90 -1.91 29.15
C ASP A 229 -4.61 -3.27 28.47
N ASN A 230 -5.57 -3.77 27.67
CA ASN A 230 -5.48 -4.98 26.87
C ASN A 230 -6.01 -4.72 25.45
N TYR A 231 -5.21 -5.00 24.43
CA TYR A 231 -5.56 -4.74 23.02
C TYR A 231 -6.49 -5.79 22.42
N ASP A 232 -6.57 -6.99 23.02
CA ASP A 232 -7.47 -8.06 22.54
C ASP A 232 -8.95 -7.73 22.80
N GLU A 233 -9.24 -6.83 23.74
CA GLU A 233 -10.59 -6.38 24.09
C GLU A 233 -11.09 -5.23 23.21
N LEU A 234 -10.23 -4.70 22.33
CA LEU A 234 -10.62 -3.65 21.40
C LEU A 234 -11.56 -4.19 20.33
N ASN A 235 -12.53 -3.35 19.94
CA ASN A 235 -13.45 -3.67 18.85
C ASN A 235 -12.78 -3.43 17.50
N TRP A 236 -11.87 -4.31 17.13
CA TRP A 236 -11.15 -4.29 15.86
C TRP A 236 -12.12 -4.39 14.67
N LYS A 237 -11.78 -3.65 13.62
CA LYS A 237 -12.44 -3.70 12.32
C LYS A 237 -11.39 -3.74 11.24
N THR A 238 -11.49 -4.71 10.34
CA THR A 238 -10.71 -4.72 9.10
C THR A 238 -10.86 -3.38 8.39
N ALA A 239 -9.75 -2.81 7.96
CA ALA A 239 -9.68 -1.47 7.42
C ALA A 239 -8.72 -1.41 6.22
N ALA A 240 -9.01 -0.50 5.30
CA ALA A 240 -8.10 -0.07 4.25
C ALA A 240 -7.74 1.40 4.48
N SER A 241 -6.61 1.83 3.93
CA SER A 241 -6.22 3.23 3.94
C SER A 241 -6.66 3.92 2.65
N PRO A 242 -7.18 5.16 2.69
CA PRO A 242 -7.52 5.94 3.88
C PRO A 242 -8.78 5.40 4.61
N TYR A 243 -8.80 5.47 5.94
CA TYR A 243 -9.89 5.00 6.78
C TYR A 243 -10.70 6.16 7.36
N LEU A 244 -12.01 6.23 7.10
CA LEU A 244 -12.89 7.24 7.69
C LEU A 244 -13.06 7.02 9.19
N LEU A 245 -12.60 7.97 10.01
CA LEU A 245 -12.72 7.89 11.47
C LEU A 245 -14.18 8.02 11.91
N LYS A 246 -14.59 7.26 12.93
CA LYS A 246 -15.91 7.42 13.56
C LYS A 246 -15.90 8.60 14.52
N ASP A 247 -14.81 8.82 15.24
CA ASP A 247 -14.65 9.95 16.13
C ASP A 247 -14.10 11.20 15.43
N GLN A 248 -15.02 11.95 14.83
CA GLN A 248 -14.74 13.23 14.18
C GLN A 248 -14.37 14.37 15.17
N ASN A 249 -14.26 14.10 16.47
CA ASN A 249 -13.83 15.08 17.47
C ASN A 249 -12.43 14.82 18.04
N LEU A 250 -11.74 13.76 17.63
CA LEU A 250 -10.39 13.39 18.10
C LEU A 250 -10.31 13.27 19.64
N THR A 251 -11.33 12.66 20.24
CA THR A 251 -11.43 12.34 21.68
C THR A 251 -11.10 10.88 22.01
N SER A 252 -10.83 10.08 20.97
CA SER A 252 -10.52 8.66 21.05
C SER A 252 -9.03 8.42 20.85
N TYR A 253 -8.51 7.43 21.57
CA TYR A 253 -7.32 6.72 21.16
C TYR A 253 -7.66 5.91 19.90
N ILE A 254 -6.82 6.04 18.88
CA ILE A 254 -6.95 5.31 17.62
C ILE A 254 -5.83 4.27 17.59
N TYR A 255 -6.18 3.02 17.34
CA TYR A 255 -5.24 1.90 17.23
C TYR A 255 -5.24 1.39 15.81
N VAL A 256 -4.07 1.17 15.24
CA VAL A 256 -3.88 0.59 13.91
C VAL A 256 -3.04 -0.67 14.07
N LYS A 257 -3.61 -1.82 13.74
CA LYS A 257 -2.91 -3.11 13.74
C LYS A 257 -2.61 -3.49 12.29
N ALA A 258 -1.34 -3.70 11.97
CA ALA A 258 -0.93 -4.38 10.75
C ALA A 258 -0.65 -5.85 11.09
N VAL A 259 -1.16 -6.78 10.30
CA VAL A 259 -0.94 -8.23 10.44
C VAL A 259 -0.27 -8.73 9.18
N ASP A 260 0.80 -9.51 9.27
CA ASP A 260 1.44 -10.16 8.12
C ASP A 260 0.80 -11.52 7.78
N LYS A 261 1.22 -12.12 6.67
CA LYS A 261 0.69 -13.43 6.23
C LYS A 261 1.08 -14.60 7.14
N SER A 262 2.07 -14.42 8.00
CA SER A 262 2.50 -15.40 8.99
C SER A 262 1.81 -15.22 10.35
N GLY A 263 0.97 -14.19 10.49
CA GLY A 263 0.18 -13.88 11.67
C GLY A 263 0.91 -13.04 12.72
N ASN A 264 2.15 -12.58 12.47
CA ASN A 264 2.75 -11.58 13.35
C ASN A 264 2.06 -10.23 13.12
N ASN A 265 2.09 -9.37 14.14
CA ASN A 265 1.38 -8.10 14.08
C ASN A 265 2.13 -6.99 14.78
N ARG A 266 1.87 -5.76 14.32
CA ARG A 266 2.33 -4.53 14.95
C ARG A 266 1.15 -3.59 15.15
N ILE A 267 1.05 -3.05 16.36
CA ILE A 267 0.04 -2.05 16.73
C ILE A 267 0.71 -0.68 16.87
N GLN A 268 0.10 0.34 16.28
CA GLN A 268 0.44 1.76 16.46
C GLN A 268 -0.74 2.51 17.07
N ILE A 269 -0.43 3.51 17.90
CA ILE A 269 -1.42 4.23 18.70
C ILE A 269 -1.31 5.73 18.45
N ILE A 270 -2.44 6.35 18.17
CA ILE A 270 -2.58 7.81 18.13
C ILE A 270 -3.37 8.24 19.36
N SER A 271 -2.77 9.14 20.14
CA SER A 271 -3.41 9.75 21.30
C SER A 271 -4.47 10.77 20.88
N PRO A 272 -5.56 10.94 21.66
CA PRO A 272 -6.57 11.94 21.35
C PRO A 272 -5.98 13.36 21.44
N GLU A 273 -6.22 14.19 20.42
CA GLU A 273 -5.83 15.61 20.44
C GLU A 273 -6.69 16.42 21.42
N LYS A 274 -7.98 16.10 21.49
CA LYS A 274 -8.91 16.73 22.43
C LYS A 274 -9.08 15.82 23.62
N THR A 275 -8.29 16.05 24.67
CA THR A 275 -8.55 15.42 25.95
C THR A 275 -9.91 15.84 26.43
N ALA A 276 -10.79 14.87 26.50
CA ALA A 276 -12.10 15.08 27.04
C ALA A 276 -12.02 15.35 28.55
N ASN A 277 -12.24 16.60 28.94
CA ASN A 277 -12.29 16.99 30.34
C ASN A 277 -13.63 16.57 30.98
N LEU A 278 -13.85 15.25 31.12
CA LEU A 278 -14.98 14.66 31.85
C LEU A 278 -15.08 15.23 33.27
N LEU A 279 -13.93 15.39 33.95
CA LEU A 279 -13.86 16.00 35.28
C LEU A 279 -14.34 17.46 35.28
N GLN A 280 -13.98 18.26 34.27
CA GLN A 280 -14.49 19.64 34.15
C GLN A 280 -16.01 19.64 33.89
N ARG A 281 -16.53 18.72 33.08
CA ARG A 281 -17.98 18.61 32.85
C ARG A 281 -18.73 18.27 34.14
N TYR A 282 -18.28 17.27 34.89
CA TYR A 282 -18.88 16.93 36.19
C TYR A 282 -18.68 18.04 37.23
N ALA A 283 -17.55 18.75 37.20
CA ALA A 283 -17.32 19.92 38.06
C ALA A 283 -18.31 21.05 37.73
N ILE A 284 -18.58 21.34 36.44
CA ILE A 284 -19.57 22.33 36.03
C ILE A 284 -20.97 21.92 36.50
N TYR A 285 -21.39 20.67 36.30
CA TYR A 285 -22.69 20.19 36.80
C TYR A 285 -22.76 20.24 38.33
N GLY A 286 -21.67 19.90 39.03
CA GLY A 286 -21.57 20.03 40.49
C GLY A 286 -21.71 21.48 40.96
N ILE A 287 -21.07 22.43 40.28
CA ILE A 287 -21.19 23.87 40.57
C ILE A 287 -22.63 24.36 40.34
N ILE A 288 -23.26 23.97 39.23
CA ILE A 288 -24.66 24.36 38.93
C ILE A 288 -25.60 23.83 40.02
N LEU A 289 -25.42 22.57 40.45
CA LEU A 289 -26.22 21.96 41.51
C LEU A 289 -26.00 22.66 42.86
N LEU A 290 -24.75 23.00 43.20
CA LEU A 290 -24.42 23.77 44.41
C LEU A 290 -25.07 25.16 44.38
N MET A 291 -25.00 25.87 43.26
CA MET A 291 -25.65 27.18 43.11
C MET A 291 -27.16 27.09 43.26
N GLY A 292 -27.80 26.07 42.67
CA GLY A 292 -29.23 25.82 42.85
C GLY A 292 -29.62 25.61 44.32
N LEU A 293 -28.84 24.81 45.06
CA LEU A 293 -29.03 24.60 46.50
C LEU A 293 -28.89 25.90 47.29
N LEU A 294 -27.88 26.73 46.99
CA LEU A 294 -27.68 28.02 47.64
C LEU A 294 -28.86 28.98 47.40
N VAL A 295 -29.40 29.00 46.19
CA VAL A 295 -30.59 29.80 45.86
C VAL A 295 -31.80 29.32 46.67
N VAL A 296 -32.07 28.02 46.72
CA VAL A 296 -33.17 27.43 47.51
C VAL A 296 -33.01 27.76 49.01
N LEU A 297 -31.80 27.62 49.54
CA LEU A 297 -31.48 27.90 50.93
C LEU A 297 -31.68 29.39 51.25
N SER A 298 -31.24 30.28 50.35
CA SER A 298 -31.45 31.72 50.48
C SER A 298 -32.94 32.09 50.50
N PHE A 299 -33.75 31.46 49.64
CA PHE A 299 -35.19 31.66 49.58
C PHE A 299 -35.88 31.15 50.85
N TYR A 300 -35.45 30.00 51.38
CA TYR A 300 -35.95 29.46 52.64
C TYR A 300 -35.66 30.40 53.83
N ILE A 301 -34.43 30.92 53.92
CA ILE A 301 -34.02 31.87 54.98
C ILE A 301 -34.82 33.18 54.85
N LEU A 302 -34.97 33.72 53.64
CA LEU A 302 -35.75 34.94 53.39
C LEU A 302 -37.23 34.74 53.76
N ARG A 303 -37.85 33.61 53.37
CA ARG A 303 -39.23 33.29 53.74
C ARG A 303 -39.40 33.14 55.25
N ARG A 304 -38.42 32.58 55.96
CA ARG A 304 -38.46 32.48 57.43
C ARG A 304 -38.29 33.85 58.10
N LYS A 305 -37.44 34.72 57.55
CA LYS A 305 -37.17 36.06 58.10
C LYS A 305 -38.30 37.06 57.85
N TYR A 306 -38.98 36.98 56.70
CA TYR A 306 -40.04 37.92 56.32
C TYR A 306 -41.47 37.35 56.42
N GLY A 307 -41.64 36.03 56.54
CA GLY A 307 -42.95 35.38 56.68
C GLY A 307 -43.47 35.26 58.13
N GLY A 308 -42.69 35.69 59.12
CA GLY A 308 -43.10 35.68 60.54
C GLY A 308 -43.87 36.93 61.00
N GLY A 309 -44.16 37.87 60.11
CA GLY A 309 -44.69 39.20 60.45
C GLY A 309 -46.20 39.36 60.61
N ASN A 310 -47.02 38.34 60.31
CA ASN A 310 -48.48 38.44 60.46
C ASN A 310 -49.03 37.35 61.40
N ARG A 311 -48.85 37.57 62.70
CA ARG A 311 -49.77 37.05 63.73
C ARG A 311 -49.92 38.11 64.81
N GLU A 312 -50.94 38.96 64.65
CA GLU A 312 -51.82 39.49 65.70
C GLU A 312 -52.73 40.57 65.08
N THR A 313 -54.02 40.25 64.96
CA THR A 313 -55.18 41.02 65.47
C THR A 313 -56.47 40.31 65.00
N ASP A 314 -56.98 39.41 65.84
CA ASP A 314 -58.29 39.50 66.50
C ASP A 314 -58.47 38.35 67.50
#